data_AF-A0A1G5EG92-F1
#
_entry.id   AF-A0A1G5EG92-F1
#
_cell.length_a   1.000
_cell.length_b   1.000
_cell.length_c   1.000
_cell.angle_alpha   90.00
_cell.angle_beta   90.00
_cell.angle_gamma   90.00
#
_symmetry.space_group_name_H-M   'P 1'
#
loop_
_entity.id
_entity.type
_entity.pdbx_description
1 polymer ?
#
loop_
_entity_poly.entity_id
_entity_poly.type
_entity_poly.pdbx_seq_one_letter_code
_entity_poly.pdbx_strand_id
1 'polypeptide(L)'
;MRAYILAFVFGVGLLQQQAELPDLLWAWLLVPGAVGAFLLWRCRAAIFSITAKILLALIFLGAGFFWAAAFAQWRLADALPHEWEGRDIQLAGVVAELPQANENGLRFAFDVEQVLTEGAIVPKRISLAWYNERHKHAENSGSVLPRINAGERWQITVRLKRPHGSVNPHGFDFE
;
A
#
# COMPACT_ATOMS: atom_id res chain seq x y z
N MET A 1 -10.69 -14.97 27.63
CA MET A 1 -11.02 -13.91 26.66
C MET A 1 -9.89 -12.90 26.51
N ARG A 2 -9.45 -12.20 27.57
CA ARG A 2 -8.37 -11.20 27.49
C ARG A 2 -7.05 -11.74 26.89
N ALA A 3 -6.62 -12.93 27.28
CA ALA A 3 -5.39 -13.55 26.77
C ALA A 3 -5.38 -13.78 25.24
N TYR A 4 -6.54 -14.11 24.65
CA TYR A 4 -6.63 -14.36 23.20
C TYR A 4 -6.58 -13.06 22.38
N ILE A 5 -7.16 -11.99 22.91
CA ILE A 5 -7.06 -10.65 22.31
C ILE A 5 -5.60 -10.18 22.35
N LEU A 6 -4.92 -10.37 23.49
CA LEU A 6 -3.50 -10.04 23.60
C LEU A 6 -2.64 -10.86 22.63
N ALA A 7 -2.92 -12.16 22.49
CA ALA A 7 -2.23 -13.01 21.51
C ALA A 7 -2.42 -12.51 20.07
N PHE A 8 -3.65 -12.14 19.71
CA PHE A 8 -3.96 -11.56 18.39
C PHE A 8 -3.20 -10.26 18.14
N VAL A 9 -3.26 -9.30 19.07
CA VAL A 9 -2.54 -8.02 18.96
C VAL A 9 -1.03 -8.24 18.87
N PHE A 10 -0.50 -9.20 19.64
CA PHE A 10 0.91 -9.56 19.58
C PHE A 10 1.28 -10.14 18.20
N GLY A 11 0.42 -10.99 17.61
CA GLY A 11 0.59 -11.47 16.25
C GLY A 11 0.66 -10.35 15.21
N VAL A 12 -0.21 -9.33 15.33
CA VAL A 12 -0.15 -8.12 14.48
C VAL A 12 1.19 -7.40 14.65
N GLY A 13 1.65 -7.21 15.89
CA GLY A 13 2.93 -6.55 16.18
C GLY A 13 4.15 -7.30 15.66
N LEU A 14 4.14 -8.64 15.71
CA LEU A 14 5.22 -9.47 15.15
C LEU A 14 5.37 -9.30 13.64
N LEU A 15 4.26 -9.15 12.91
CA LEU A 15 4.31 -8.90 11.48
C LEU A 15 5.00 -7.56 11.17
N GLN A 16 4.76 -6.52 11.97
CA GLN A 16 5.37 -5.20 11.77
C GLN A 16 6.90 -5.21 11.90
N GLN A 17 7.48 -6.24 12.51
CA GLN A 17 8.93 -6.42 12.60
C GLN A 17 9.52 -7.19 11.40
N GLN A 18 8.68 -7.74 10.52
CA GLN A 18 9.14 -8.45 9.33
C GLN A 18 9.42 -7.47 8.19
N ALA A 19 10.57 -7.62 7.55
CA ALA A 19 10.92 -6.84 6.35
C ALA A 19 10.14 -7.30 5.11
N GLU A 20 9.74 -8.58 5.07
CA GLU A 20 9.03 -9.18 3.95
C GLU A 20 7.65 -9.67 4.38
N LEU A 21 6.69 -9.58 3.46
CA LEU A 21 5.35 -10.10 3.69
C LEU A 21 5.37 -11.63 3.52
N PRO A 22 4.88 -12.37 4.53
CA PRO A 22 4.78 -13.81 4.45
C PRO A 22 3.78 -14.20 3.36
N ASP A 23 4.04 -15.33 2.71
CA ASP A 23 3.07 -15.92 1.78
C ASP A 23 1.79 -16.27 2.56
N LEU A 24 0.64 -15.84 2.03
CA LEU A 24 -0.67 -16.07 2.66
C LEU A 24 -1.02 -17.58 2.68
N LEU A 25 -0.35 -18.40 1.86
CA LEU A 25 -0.50 -19.86 1.91
C LEU A 25 -0.18 -20.46 3.29
N TRP A 26 0.72 -19.85 4.06
CA TRP A 26 1.04 -20.32 5.41
C TRP A 26 -0.13 -20.18 6.38
N ALA A 27 -1.12 -19.33 6.10
CA ALA A 27 -2.34 -19.18 6.91
C ALA A 27 -3.15 -20.48 6.99
N TRP A 28 -3.04 -21.37 5.98
CA TRP A 28 -3.71 -22.66 5.98
C TRP A 28 -3.27 -23.58 7.13
N LEU A 29 -2.07 -23.38 7.70
CA LEU A 29 -1.61 -24.11 8.89
C LEU A 29 -2.45 -23.84 10.14
N LEU A 30 -3.22 -22.74 10.17
CA LEU A 30 -4.14 -22.46 11.28
C LEU A 30 -5.33 -23.43 11.32
N VAL A 31 -5.74 -23.98 10.17
CA VAL A 31 -6.87 -24.91 10.04
C VAL A 31 -6.63 -26.23 10.79
N PRO A 32 -5.53 -26.98 10.56
CA PRO A 32 -5.26 -28.20 11.34
C PRO A 32 -5.05 -27.89 12.82
N GLY A 33 -4.48 -26.73 13.16
CA GLY A 33 -4.40 -26.26 14.55
C GLY A 33 -5.77 -26.10 15.21
N ALA A 34 -6.73 -25.48 14.51
CA ALA A 34 -8.09 -25.29 15.01
C ALA A 34 -8.83 -26.62 15.16
N VAL A 35 -8.68 -27.53 14.20
CA VAL A 35 -9.25 -28.89 14.27
C VAL A 35 -8.64 -29.65 15.45
N GLY A 36 -7.32 -29.58 15.65
CA GLY A 36 -6.64 -30.17 16.80
C GLY A 36 -7.14 -29.61 18.13
N ALA A 37 -7.29 -28.29 18.25
CA ALA A 37 -7.81 -27.65 19.47
C ALA A 37 -9.24 -28.11 19.78
N PHE A 38 -10.07 -28.22 18.75
CA PHE A 38 -11.45 -28.69 18.88
C PHE A 38 -11.53 -30.16 19.33
N LEU A 39 -10.72 -31.04 18.73
CA LEU A 39 -10.65 -32.46 19.11
C LEU A 39 -10.15 -32.63 20.55
N LEU A 40 -9.10 -31.91 20.94
CA LEU A 40 -8.54 -31.95 22.29
C LEU A 40 -9.51 -31.40 23.34
N TRP A 41 -10.28 -30.36 22.98
CA TRP A 41 -11.35 -29.84 23.84
C TRP A 41 -12.46 -30.88 24.09
N ARG A 42 -12.71 -31.77 23.11
CA ARG A 42 -13.69 -32.85 23.22
C ARG A 42 -13.25 -33.99 24.15
N CYS A 43 -11.94 -34.23 24.28
CA CYS A 43 -11.39 -35.37 25.03
C CYS A 43 -11.52 -35.28 26.57
N ARG A 44 -12.06 -34.18 27.11
CA ARG A 44 -12.44 -33.97 28.54
C ARG A 44 -11.36 -34.23 29.62
N ALA A 45 -10.15 -34.69 29.30
CA ALA A 45 -9.05 -34.82 30.25
C ALA A 45 -8.42 -33.45 30.58
N ALA A 46 -8.02 -33.25 31.84
CA ALA A 46 -7.47 -31.98 32.31
C ALA A 46 -6.20 -31.54 31.55
N ILE A 47 -5.32 -32.49 31.19
CA ILE A 47 -4.10 -32.23 30.40
C ILE A 47 -4.46 -31.68 29.01
N PHE A 48 -5.45 -32.26 28.34
CA PHE A 48 -5.90 -31.80 27.02
C PHE A 48 -6.59 -30.43 27.06
N SER A 49 -7.17 -30.05 28.20
CA SER A 49 -7.75 -28.72 28.39
C SER A 49 -6.70 -27.60 28.38
N ILE A 50 -5.52 -27.84 28.96
CA ILE A 50 -4.41 -26.87 28.92
C ILE A 50 -3.84 -26.79 27.51
N THR A 51 -3.57 -27.93 26.87
CA THR A 51 -3.05 -27.98 25.49
C THR A 51 -4.01 -27.30 24.51
N ALA A 52 -5.32 -27.52 24.62
CA ALA A 52 -6.32 -26.87 23.78
C ALA A 52 -6.33 -25.33 23.97
N LYS A 53 -6.14 -24.83 25.20
CA LYS A 53 -6.06 -23.38 25.46
C LYS A 53 -4.80 -22.75 24.87
N ILE A 54 -3.65 -23.43 24.96
CA ILE A 54 -2.39 -22.97 24.35
C ILE A 54 -2.52 -22.95 22.84
N LEU A 55 -3.05 -24.03 22.25
CA LEU A 55 -3.26 -24.12 20.81
C LEU A 55 -4.22 -23.04 20.32
N LEU A 56 -5.30 -22.77 21.07
CA LEU A 56 -6.20 -21.66 20.78
C LEU A 56 -5.49 -20.30 20.84
N ALA A 57 -4.62 -20.08 21.82
CA ALA A 57 -3.82 -18.85 21.88
C ALA A 57 -2.88 -18.69 20.69
N LEU A 58 -2.22 -19.77 20.26
CA LEU A 58 -1.38 -19.78 19.06
C LEU A 58 -2.19 -19.50 17.78
N ILE A 59 -3.40 -20.03 17.68
CA ILE A 59 -4.30 -19.74 16.55
C ILE A 59 -4.69 -18.28 16.52
N PHE A 60 -5.04 -17.68 17.67
CA PHE A 60 -5.35 -16.25 17.74
C PHE A 60 -4.15 -15.38 17.39
N LEU A 61 -2.94 -15.77 17.81
CA LEU A 61 -1.69 -15.10 17.42
C LEU A 61 -1.48 -15.17 15.91
N GLY A 62 -1.57 -16.37 15.32
CA GLY A 62 -1.44 -16.56 13.89
C GLY A 62 -2.53 -15.82 13.10
N ALA A 63 -3.77 -15.82 13.59
CA ALA A 63 -4.88 -15.08 12.98
C ALA A 63 -4.59 -13.57 12.94
N GLY A 64 -4.04 -12.99 14.02
CA GLY A 64 -3.62 -11.58 14.02
C GLY A 64 -2.50 -11.30 13.03
N PHE A 65 -1.51 -12.18 12.98
CA PHE A 65 -0.38 -12.08 12.05
C PHE A 65 -0.84 -12.13 10.58
N PHE A 66 -1.64 -13.12 10.19
CA PHE A 66 -2.11 -13.26 8.80
C PHE A 66 -3.20 -12.25 8.43
N TRP A 67 -4.02 -11.80 9.38
CA TRP A 67 -4.94 -10.68 9.16
C TRP A 67 -4.17 -9.43 8.74
N ALA A 68 -3.12 -9.07 9.51
CA ALA A 68 -2.30 -7.92 9.21
C ALA A 68 -1.55 -8.11 7.87
N ALA A 69 -1.11 -9.34 7.57
CA ALA A 69 -0.42 -9.64 6.31
C ALA A 69 -1.34 -9.47 5.10
N ALA A 70 -2.58 -9.96 5.19
CA ALA A 70 -3.57 -9.77 4.13
C ALA A 70 -3.90 -8.30 3.90
N PHE A 71 -4.04 -7.50 4.98
CA PHE A 71 -4.30 -6.07 4.85
C PHE A 71 -3.12 -5.31 4.23
N ALA A 72 -1.90 -5.65 4.64
CA ALA A 72 -0.69 -5.08 4.07
C ALA A 72 -0.53 -5.46 2.59
N GLN A 73 -0.72 -6.74 2.22
CA GLN A 73 -0.73 -7.20 0.83
C GLN A 73 -1.77 -6.45 0.00
N TRP A 74 -2.99 -6.28 0.50
CA TRP A 74 -4.03 -5.54 -0.20
C TRP A 74 -3.66 -4.08 -0.42
N ARG A 75 -3.06 -3.43 0.59
CA ARG A 75 -2.60 -2.04 0.49
C ARG A 75 -1.43 -1.85 -0.48
N LEU A 76 -0.53 -2.83 -0.54
CA LEU A 76 0.65 -2.85 -1.41
C LEU A 76 0.35 -3.30 -2.84
N ALA A 77 -0.75 -4.04 -3.06
CA ALA A 77 -1.18 -4.46 -4.38
C ALA A 77 -1.62 -3.28 -5.27
N ASP A 78 -2.09 -2.17 -4.66
CA ASP A 78 -2.38 -0.92 -5.37
C ASP A 78 -1.10 -0.12 -5.63
N ALA A 79 -0.22 -0.69 -6.44
CA ALA A 79 1.08 -0.13 -6.81
C ALA A 79 1.28 -0.16 -8.34
N LEU A 80 2.07 0.79 -8.84
CA LEU A 80 2.45 0.82 -10.25
C LEU A 80 3.28 -0.45 -10.61
N PRO A 81 2.85 -1.24 -11.60
CA PRO A 81 3.62 -2.38 -12.08
C PRO A 81 4.97 -1.95 -12.64
N HIS A 82 6.00 -2.77 -12.45
CA HIS A 82 7.36 -2.45 -12.89
C HIS A 82 7.46 -2.23 -14.42
N GLU A 83 6.61 -2.89 -15.20
CA GLU A 83 6.58 -2.74 -16.66
C GLU A 83 6.21 -1.32 -17.13
N TRP A 84 5.48 -0.57 -16.31
CA TRP A 84 4.99 0.78 -16.64
C TRP A 84 5.81 1.90 -16.00
N GLU A 85 6.83 1.54 -15.23
CA GLU A 85 7.78 2.49 -14.66
C GLU A 85 8.63 3.14 -15.76
N GLY A 86 8.74 4.48 -15.73
CA GLY A 86 9.57 5.24 -16.66
C GLY A 86 9.04 5.33 -18.10
N ARG A 87 7.84 4.81 -18.38
CA ARG A 87 7.17 4.91 -19.68
C ARG A 87 6.22 6.11 -19.73
N ASP A 88 6.00 6.62 -20.93
CA ASP A 88 5.06 7.70 -21.17
C ASP A 88 3.65 7.10 -21.31
N ILE A 89 2.75 7.50 -20.40
CA ILE A 89 1.38 7.00 -20.30
C ILE A 89 0.43 8.17 -20.43
N GLN A 90 -0.53 8.10 -21.35
CA GLN A 90 -1.60 9.08 -21.48
C GLN A 90 -2.75 8.72 -20.55
N LEU A 91 -3.11 9.68 -19.69
CA LEU A 91 -4.16 9.55 -18.69
C LEU A 91 -5.13 10.72 -18.81
N ALA A 92 -6.40 10.46 -18.52
CA ALA A 92 -7.40 11.49 -18.28
C ALA A 92 -7.95 11.35 -16.86
N GLY A 93 -8.18 12.47 -16.18
CA GLY A 93 -8.53 12.46 -14.78
C GLY A 93 -8.71 13.86 -14.19
N VAL A 94 -8.84 13.91 -12.87
CA VAL A 94 -9.15 15.14 -12.12
C VAL A 94 -8.02 15.50 -11.18
N VAL A 95 -7.70 16.79 -11.08
CA VAL A 95 -6.81 17.32 -10.04
C VAL A 95 -7.54 17.24 -8.70
N ALA A 96 -7.16 16.28 -7.86
CA ALA A 96 -7.90 15.91 -6.66
C ALA A 96 -7.70 16.88 -5.49
N GLU A 97 -6.53 17.50 -5.39
CA GLU A 97 -6.13 18.35 -4.27
C GLU A 97 -5.54 19.68 -4.77
N LEU A 98 -5.48 20.67 -3.88
CA LEU A 98 -4.90 21.97 -4.21
C LEU A 98 -3.42 21.80 -4.59
N PRO A 99 -3.01 22.22 -5.79
CA PRO A 99 -1.62 22.13 -6.21
C PRO A 99 -0.70 22.92 -5.27
N GLN A 100 0.36 22.25 -4.82
CA GLN A 100 1.39 22.84 -3.97
C GLN A 100 2.56 23.29 -4.83
N ALA A 101 2.83 24.59 -4.83
CA ALA A 101 4.00 25.14 -5.49
C ALA A 101 5.20 25.10 -4.55
N ASN A 102 6.26 24.41 -4.97
CA ASN A 102 7.55 24.33 -4.29
C ASN A 102 8.62 25.07 -5.11
N GLU A 103 9.81 25.26 -4.53
CA GLU A 103 10.94 25.91 -5.22
C GLU A 103 11.32 25.23 -6.55
N ASN A 104 11.08 23.92 -6.64
CA ASN A 104 11.44 23.08 -7.79
C ASN A 104 10.30 22.89 -8.82
N GLY A 105 9.08 23.37 -8.55
CA GLY A 105 7.94 23.15 -9.44
C GLY A 105 6.59 23.03 -8.74
N LEU A 106 5.60 22.45 -9.41
CA LEU A 106 4.23 22.26 -8.92
C LEU A 106 3.97 20.78 -8.64
N ARG A 107 3.51 20.41 -7.44
CA ARG A 107 3.10 19.05 -7.09
C ARG A 107 1.60 19.01 -6.80
N PHE A 108 0.90 18.01 -7.31
CA PHE A 108 -0.53 17.84 -7.06
C PHE A 108 -0.93 16.36 -7.08
N ALA A 109 -2.03 16.04 -6.38
CA ALA A 109 -2.66 14.74 -6.45
C ALA A 109 -3.63 14.70 -7.64
N PHE A 110 -3.61 13.60 -8.39
CA PHE A 110 -4.43 13.40 -9.58
C PHE A 110 -5.17 12.06 -9.49
N ASP A 111 -6.49 12.13 -9.61
CA ASP A 111 -7.39 10.98 -9.65
C ASP A 111 -7.58 10.55 -11.11
N VAL A 112 -7.14 9.33 -11.42
CA VAL A 112 -7.20 8.76 -12.77
C VAL A 112 -8.63 8.30 -13.04
N GLU A 113 -9.32 8.95 -13.99
CA GLU A 113 -10.65 8.54 -14.46
C GLU A 113 -10.53 7.54 -15.62
N GLN A 114 -9.56 7.75 -16.52
CA GLN A 114 -9.36 6.91 -17.70
C GLN A 114 -7.88 6.79 -18.06
N VAL A 115 -7.48 5.59 -18.47
CA VAL A 115 -6.17 5.31 -19.05
C VAL A 115 -6.33 5.22 -20.56
N LEU A 116 -5.64 6.07 -21.31
CA LEU A 116 -5.74 6.15 -22.76
C LEU A 116 -4.69 5.28 -23.46
N THR A 117 -3.56 5.02 -22.80
CA THR A 117 -2.55 4.08 -23.30
C THR A 117 -3.06 2.65 -23.18
N GLU A 118 -3.10 1.92 -24.30
CA GLU A 118 -3.55 0.53 -24.33
C GLU A 118 -2.70 -0.37 -23.42
N GLY A 119 -3.38 -1.16 -22.57
CA GLY A 119 -2.73 -2.10 -21.66
C GLY A 119 -2.03 -1.47 -20.45
N ALA A 120 -2.03 -0.15 -20.31
CA ALA A 120 -1.41 0.50 -19.17
C ALA A 120 -2.22 0.30 -17.88
N ILE A 121 -1.52 -0.09 -16.82
CA ILE A 121 -2.08 -0.27 -15.48
C ILE A 121 -1.45 0.77 -14.56
N VAL A 122 -2.29 1.56 -13.92
CA VAL A 122 -1.90 2.68 -13.08
C VAL A 122 -2.80 2.74 -11.84
N PRO A 123 -2.26 3.16 -10.68
CA PRO A 123 -3.07 3.38 -9.48
C PRO A 123 -4.14 4.44 -9.71
N LYS A 124 -5.24 4.35 -8.95
CA LYS A 124 -6.37 5.28 -9.07
C LYS A 124 -6.02 6.71 -8.68
N ARG A 125 -5.11 6.88 -7.72
CA ARG A 125 -4.64 8.19 -7.25
C ARG A 125 -3.13 8.23 -7.35
N ILE A 126 -2.62 9.21 -8.08
CA ILE A 126 -1.18 9.40 -8.30
C ILE A 126 -0.76 10.81 -7.88
N SER A 127 0.50 10.96 -7.46
CA SER A 127 1.10 12.28 -7.21
C SER A 127 1.94 12.65 -8.41
N LEU A 128 1.64 13.80 -9.02
CA LEU A 128 2.35 14.31 -10.18
C LEU A 128 3.15 15.56 -9.79
N ALA A 129 4.32 15.70 -10.39
CA ALA A 129 5.18 16.87 -10.23
C ALA A 129 5.50 17.46 -11.61
N TRP A 130 5.29 18.76 -11.75
CA TRP A 130 5.68 19.56 -12.90
C TRP A 130 6.89 20.40 -12.51
N TYR A 131 8.06 20.09 -13.06
CA TYR A 131 9.29 20.80 -12.72
C TYR A 131 9.44 22.08 -13.53
N ASN A 132 10.02 23.11 -12.91
CA ASN A 132 10.47 24.29 -13.65
C ASN A 132 11.61 23.87 -14.58
N GLU A 133 11.48 24.12 -15.89
CA GLU A 133 12.55 23.91 -16.86
C GLU A 133 13.68 24.94 -16.67
N ARG A 134 14.46 24.79 -15.59
CA ARG A 134 15.65 25.62 -15.35
C ARG A 134 16.90 25.07 -16.05
N HIS A 135 16.87 23.84 -16.57
CA HIS A 135 18.09 23.10 -16.91
C HIS A 135 18.09 22.26 -18.19
N LYS A 136 17.11 22.38 -19.11
CA LYS A 136 17.18 21.64 -20.38
C LYS A 136 16.91 22.54 -21.58
N HIS A 137 18.02 23.00 -22.14
CA HIS A 137 18.18 23.71 -23.41
C HIS A 137 17.84 25.20 -23.45
N ALA A 138 18.84 25.92 -23.97
CA ALA A 138 18.88 27.32 -24.29
C ALA A 138 17.75 27.75 -25.25
N GLU A 139 17.37 29.02 -25.13
CA GLU A 139 16.74 29.85 -26.15
C GLU A 139 15.34 29.40 -26.64
N ASN A 140 14.32 30.17 -26.23
CA ASN A 140 13.00 30.33 -26.87
C ASN A 140 11.79 29.55 -26.36
N SER A 141 11.67 29.26 -25.06
CA SER A 141 10.34 29.12 -24.45
C SER A 141 10.38 29.50 -22.98
N GLY A 142 9.80 30.64 -22.63
CA GLY A 142 9.49 30.95 -21.24
C GLY A 142 8.51 29.89 -20.73
N SER A 143 9.01 28.88 -20.03
CA SER A 143 8.20 27.84 -19.41
C SER A 143 7.36 28.45 -18.29
N VAL A 144 6.23 29.06 -18.66
CA VAL A 144 5.19 29.45 -17.72
C VAL A 144 4.59 28.15 -17.20
N LEU A 145 4.72 27.89 -15.90
CA LEU A 145 4.02 26.79 -15.25
C LEU A 145 2.52 26.89 -15.59
N PRO A 146 1.89 25.83 -16.10
CA PRO A 146 0.45 25.87 -16.35
C PRO A 146 -0.28 26.15 -15.04
N ARG A 147 -1.28 27.05 -15.10
CA ARG A 147 -2.17 27.27 -13.97
C ARG A 147 -3.11 26.08 -13.86
N ILE A 148 -2.76 25.14 -13.00
CA ILE A 148 -3.59 23.97 -12.68
C ILE A 148 -4.42 24.33 -11.44
N ASN A 149 -5.74 24.15 -11.51
CA ASN A 149 -6.64 24.34 -10.38
C ASN A 149 -7.22 23.00 -9.89
N ALA A 150 -7.53 22.93 -8.60
CA ALA A 150 -8.22 21.78 -8.04
C ALA A 150 -9.60 21.57 -8.68
N GLY A 151 -9.97 20.32 -8.94
CA GLY A 151 -11.22 19.94 -9.58
C GLY A 151 -11.22 19.99 -11.10
N GLU A 152 -10.14 20.46 -11.73
CA GLU A 152 -10.05 20.48 -13.19
C GLU A 152 -9.84 19.08 -13.77
N ARG A 153 -10.47 18.83 -14.93
CA ARG A 153 -10.27 17.63 -15.73
C ARG A 153 -9.19 17.85 -16.76
N TRP A 154 -8.17 17.00 -16.73
CA TRP A 154 -7.02 17.09 -17.61
C TRP A 154 -6.77 15.77 -18.32
N GLN A 155 -6.34 15.87 -19.58
CA GLN A 155 -5.69 14.79 -20.30
C GLN A 155 -4.20 15.11 -20.41
N ILE A 156 -3.35 14.27 -19.85
CA ILE A 156 -1.90 14.52 -19.75
C ILE A 156 -1.10 13.25 -20.04
N THR A 157 0.07 13.43 -20.63
CA THR A 157 1.08 12.38 -20.76
C THR A 157 2.01 12.46 -19.56
N VAL A 158 2.10 11.39 -18.79
CA VAL A 158 2.92 11.33 -17.57
C VAL A 158 3.93 10.21 -17.66
N ARG A 159 5.07 10.41 -17.00
CA ARG A 159 6.08 9.37 -16.79
C ARG A 159 6.17 9.05 -15.31
N LEU A 160 5.63 7.91 -14.92
CA LEU A 160 5.51 7.54 -13.51
C LEU A 160 6.74 6.78 -13.03
N LYS A 161 7.06 6.99 -11.76
CA LYS A 161 8.08 6.22 -11.02
C LYS A 161 7.40 5.49 -9.87
N ARG A 162 7.93 4.33 -9.48
CA ARG A 162 7.44 3.65 -8.29
C ARG A 162 7.82 4.45 -7.04
N PRO A 163 7.00 4.42 -5.98
CA PRO A 163 7.41 4.97 -4.69
C PRO A 163 8.55 4.13 -4.13
N HIS A 164 9.71 4.75 -3.91
CA HIS A 164 10.91 4.11 -3.34
C HIS A 164 11.08 4.42 -1.83
N GLY A 165 10.36 5.43 -1.32
CA GLY A 165 10.38 5.85 0.09
C GLY A 165 8.99 6.13 0.63
N SER A 166 8.88 6.28 1.96
CA SER A 166 7.65 6.72 2.61
C SER A 166 7.42 8.20 2.34
N VAL A 167 6.31 8.54 1.68
CA VAL A 167 5.85 9.93 1.59
C VAL A 167 5.36 10.35 2.97
N ASN A 168 5.92 11.42 3.52
CA ASN A 168 5.44 12.03 4.75
C ASN A 168 4.51 13.19 4.38
N PRO A 169 3.18 13.07 4.56
CA PRO A 169 2.23 14.14 4.22
C PRO A 169 2.48 15.46 4.95
N HIS A 170 3.24 15.43 6.05
CA HIS A 170 3.46 16.57 6.95
C HIS A 170 4.95 16.83 7.24
N GLY A 171 5.88 16.25 6.47
CA GLY A 171 7.31 16.39 6.76
C GLY A 171 8.20 16.23 5.54
N PHE A 172 9.51 16.25 5.78
CA PHE A 172 10.51 16.12 4.75
C PHE A 172 10.50 14.67 4.20
N ASP A 173 10.35 14.53 2.88
CA ASP A 173 10.45 13.24 2.20
C ASP A 173 11.93 12.84 2.11
N PHE A 174 12.26 11.61 2.53
CA PHE A 174 13.53 10.97 2.17
C PHE A 174 13.30 10.20 0.86
N GLU A 175 14.10 10.49 -0.16
CA GLU A 175 14.19 9.69 -1.39
C GLU A 175 14.82 8.32 -1.13
#